data_AF-A0A835HDV9-F1
#
_entry.id   AF-A0A835HDV9-F1
#
_cell.length_a   1.000
_cell.length_b   1.000
_cell.length_c   1.000
_cell.angle_alpha   90.00
_cell.angle_beta   90.00
_cell.angle_gamma   90.00
#
_symmetry.space_group_name_H-M   'P 1'
#
loop_
_entity.id
_entity.type
_entity.pdbx_description
1 polymer ?
#
loop_
_entity_poly.entity_id
_entity_poly.type
_entity_poly.pdbx_seq_one_letter_code
_entity_poly.pdbx_strand_id
1 'polypeptide(L)'
;MDVKKNLSELRPLIHLLIPLFVHWIAEEMTVSVLVDVTTNALCPGKTTCSEAIYLTGLQQTIVGIFKMVVLPLLGQLADDYGRKPMLLLTISTTIIPFALLAWDNSKGFVYAYYVLRTVSFIISQGSIFCIAVAYVADIVEENKRPATFGWITGLFSTAHVVGNILARFLPGEYIFEVSLGLLIFCPVYMKVFLFEAVRSDPRQDRRSSCWTAIFKVLQERYNSMRNAVTVVVSSTTMKRIAYVSFFYELGMSGITSVLLYYLKSAFGFNKNQFSEILMMVGIGSIFSQEPEYPVEMFRTFCWTLEILVLPLVHPLLGDKLILCIALLASIIYALLYGLAWAPWVPYLSASFGVIYVLVKPSTYAVISKASTSAHQGKAQGLIAGVQSVASFIAPLAMSPLTSLFLSSKAPFNCKGFSLLCASISLIISLCHAWLLKVDDSPTNHTDDNSEQIEAPLLS
;
A
#
# COMPACT_ATOMS: atom_id res chain seq x y z
N MET A 1 16.62 -33.49 -16.23
CA MET A 1 15.51 -33.90 -15.34
C MET A 1 15.05 -32.75 -14.44
N ASP A 2 15.80 -31.65 -14.37
CA ASP A 2 15.57 -30.51 -13.47
C ASP A 2 14.48 -29.53 -13.91
N VAL A 3 14.22 -29.37 -15.22
CA VAL A 3 13.18 -28.43 -15.70
C VAL A 3 11.76 -28.88 -15.31
N LYS A 4 11.48 -30.19 -15.36
CA LYS A 4 10.16 -30.74 -14.95
C LYS A 4 9.94 -30.67 -13.44
N LYS A 5 11.01 -30.82 -12.65
CA LYS A 5 10.95 -30.73 -11.17
C LYS A 5 10.71 -29.29 -10.71
N ASN A 6 11.37 -28.32 -11.37
CA ASN A 6 11.11 -26.90 -11.14
C ASN A 6 9.67 -26.49 -11.52
N LEU A 7 9.13 -26.99 -12.64
CA LEU A 7 7.75 -26.65 -13.05
C LEU A 7 6.68 -27.17 -12.06
N SER A 8 6.88 -28.34 -11.44
CA SER A 8 5.94 -28.86 -10.44
C SER A 8 5.94 -28.07 -9.13
N GLU A 9 7.08 -27.52 -8.72
CA GLU A 9 7.22 -26.67 -7.52
C GLU A 9 6.63 -25.26 -7.75
N LEU A 10 6.68 -24.75 -9.00
CA LEU A 10 6.12 -23.45 -9.38
C LEU A 10 4.61 -23.46 -9.64
N ARG A 11 4.02 -24.62 -9.95
CA ARG A 11 2.59 -24.76 -10.23
C ARG A 11 1.66 -24.21 -9.11
N PRO A 12 1.89 -24.51 -7.82
CA PRO A 12 1.23 -23.86 -6.69
C PRO A 12 1.21 -22.33 -6.77
N LEU A 13 2.39 -21.78 -7.00
CA LEU A 13 2.64 -20.35 -6.98
C LEU A 13 1.92 -19.68 -8.15
N ILE A 14 1.95 -20.27 -9.33
CA ILE A 14 1.22 -19.78 -10.51
C ILE A 14 -0.29 -19.72 -10.24
N HIS A 15 -0.87 -20.77 -9.64
CA HIS A 15 -2.30 -20.82 -9.33
C HIS A 15 -2.73 -19.82 -8.25
N LEU A 16 -1.78 -19.29 -7.46
CA LEU A 16 -2.01 -18.17 -6.55
C LEU A 16 -1.83 -16.81 -7.25
N LEU A 17 -0.72 -16.63 -7.96
CA LEU A 17 -0.30 -15.35 -8.53
C LEU A 17 -1.22 -14.86 -9.65
N ILE A 18 -1.65 -15.74 -10.57
CA ILE A 18 -2.53 -15.37 -11.69
C ILE A 18 -3.83 -14.72 -11.20
N PRO A 19 -4.65 -15.39 -10.35
CA PRO A 19 -5.91 -14.78 -9.91
C PRO A 19 -5.70 -13.56 -9.01
N LEU A 20 -4.60 -13.46 -8.25
CA LEU A 20 -4.26 -12.23 -7.51
C LEU A 20 -3.95 -11.07 -8.44
N PHE A 21 -3.14 -11.31 -9.48
CA PHE A 21 -2.81 -10.32 -10.49
C PHE A 21 -4.06 -9.81 -11.21
N VAL A 22 -4.95 -10.73 -11.61
CA VAL A 22 -6.24 -10.38 -12.23
C VAL A 22 -7.13 -9.59 -11.26
N HIS A 23 -7.18 -9.98 -9.99
CA HIS A 23 -7.95 -9.28 -8.97
C HIS A 23 -7.47 -7.83 -8.78
N TRP A 24 -6.16 -7.61 -8.68
CA TRP A 24 -5.58 -6.28 -8.53
C TRP A 24 -5.79 -5.41 -9.78
N ILE A 25 -5.69 -6.00 -10.97
CA ILE A 25 -6.05 -5.29 -12.23
C ILE A 25 -7.52 -4.87 -12.22
N ALA A 26 -8.42 -5.75 -11.81
CA ALA A 26 -9.86 -5.51 -11.79
C ALA A 26 -10.25 -4.42 -10.78
N GLU A 27 -9.62 -4.38 -9.61
CA GLU A 27 -9.82 -3.27 -8.67
C GLU A 27 -9.28 -1.96 -9.23
N GLU A 28 -8.03 -1.95 -9.71
CA GLU A 28 -7.35 -0.71 -10.13
C GLU A 28 -8.04 -0.04 -11.31
N MET A 29 -8.51 -0.81 -12.30
CA MET A 29 -9.13 -0.22 -13.50
C MET A 29 -10.39 0.62 -13.19
N THR A 30 -11.02 0.41 -12.03
CA THR A 30 -12.23 1.15 -11.62
C THR A 30 -11.93 2.45 -10.90
N VAL A 31 -10.72 2.64 -10.36
CA VAL A 31 -10.35 3.80 -9.51
C VAL A 31 -10.60 5.12 -10.25
N SER A 32 -10.19 5.21 -11.51
CA SER A 32 -10.37 6.40 -12.35
C SER A 32 -11.84 6.70 -12.70
N VAL A 33 -12.62 5.67 -13.04
CA VAL A 33 -14.04 5.78 -13.42
C VAL A 33 -14.90 6.13 -12.21
N LEU A 34 -14.55 5.61 -11.04
CA LEU A 34 -15.32 5.77 -9.82
C LEU A 34 -15.53 7.24 -9.46
N VAL A 35 -14.55 8.10 -9.71
CA VAL A 35 -14.65 9.55 -9.48
C VAL A 35 -15.73 10.17 -10.36
N ASP A 36 -15.80 9.77 -11.63
CA ASP A 36 -16.81 10.26 -12.58
C ASP A 36 -18.20 9.74 -12.21
N VAL A 37 -18.33 8.45 -11.91
CA VAL A 37 -19.61 7.82 -11.51
C VAL A 37 -20.15 8.42 -10.22
N THR A 38 -19.33 8.52 -9.18
CA THR A 38 -19.75 9.06 -7.88
C THR A 38 -20.13 10.54 -7.97
N THR A 39 -19.38 11.33 -8.74
CA THR A 39 -19.68 12.76 -8.93
C THR A 39 -20.98 12.96 -9.72
N ASN A 40 -21.16 12.22 -10.82
CA ASN A 40 -22.34 12.33 -11.67
C ASN A 40 -23.61 11.88 -10.95
N ALA A 41 -23.53 10.82 -10.15
CA ALA A 41 -24.64 10.31 -9.38
C ALA A 41 -25.05 11.28 -8.26
N LEU A 42 -24.11 11.66 -7.38
CA LEU A 42 -24.41 12.44 -6.17
C LEU A 42 -24.66 13.93 -6.47
N CYS A 43 -23.87 14.50 -7.38
CA CYS A 43 -23.86 15.92 -7.70
C CYS A 43 -24.05 16.17 -9.21
N PRO A 44 -25.20 15.80 -9.80
CA PRO A 44 -25.43 15.92 -11.24
C PRO A 44 -25.28 17.38 -11.71
N GLY A 45 -24.52 17.58 -12.79
CA GLY A 45 -24.31 18.89 -13.41
C GLY A 45 -23.39 19.85 -12.65
N LYS A 46 -22.73 19.42 -11.56
CA LYS A 46 -21.78 20.24 -10.81
C LYS A 46 -20.35 19.78 -11.03
N THR A 47 -19.43 20.73 -11.18
CA THR A 47 -17.98 20.47 -11.26
C THR A 47 -17.36 20.13 -9.89
N THR A 48 -18.05 20.48 -8.80
CA THR A 48 -17.64 20.21 -7.42
C THR A 48 -18.66 19.29 -6.75
N CYS A 49 -18.17 18.24 -6.07
CA CYS A 49 -19.01 17.35 -5.27
C CYS A 49 -18.40 17.12 -3.89
N SER A 50 -18.70 18.05 -2.98
CA SER A 50 -18.31 17.96 -1.57
C SER A 50 -18.72 16.62 -0.95
N GLU A 51 -19.91 16.13 -1.29
CA GLU A 51 -20.44 14.89 -0.74
C GLU A 51 -19.59 13.66 -1.09
N ALA A 52 -19.20 13.50 -2.36
CA ALA A 52 -18.33 12.39 -2.79
C ALA A 52 -16.95 12.44 -2.11
N ILE A 53 -16.40 13.65 -1.92
CA ILE A 53 -15.13 13.87 -1.22
C ILE A 53 -15.25 13.43 0.25
N TYR A 54 -16.32 13.85 0.94
CA TYR A 54 -16.57 13.45 2.33
C TYR A 54 -16.78 11.95 2.49
N LEU A 55 -17.58 11.32 1.63
CA LEU A 55 -17.84 9.87 1.68
C LEU A 55 -16.55 9.07 1.47
N THR A 56 -15.71 9.48 0.51
CA THR A 56 -14.43 8.83 0.25
C THR A 56 -13.47 8.97 1.44
N GLY A 57 -13.37 10.17 2.03
CA GLY A 57 -12.55 10.41 3.22
C GLY A 57 -13.03 9.62 4.45
N LEU A 58 -14.35 9.58 4.66
CA LEU A 58 -14.99 8.81 5.73
C LEU A 58 -14.70 7.31 5.55
N GLN A 59 -14.88 6.77 4.34
CA GLN A 59 -14.58 5.37 4.03
C GLN A 59 -13.13 5.03 4.35
N GLN A 60 -12.16 5.80 3.87
CA GLN A 60 -10.74 5.54 4.14
C GLN A 60 -10.41 5.60 5.64
N THR A 61 -11.03 6.53 6.37
CA THR A 61 -10.87 6.65 7.82
C THR A 61 -11.40 5.42 8.55
N ILE A 62 -12.65 5.03 8.27
CA ILE A 62 -13.31 3.89 8.91
C ILE A 62 -12.51 2.62 8.60
N VAL A 63 -12.19 2.37 7.33
CA VAL A 63 -11.38 1.23 6.92
C VAL A 63 -10.04 1.23 7.65
N GLY A 64 -9.37 2.38 7.74
CA GLY A 64 -8.08 2.52 8.41
C GLY A 64 -8.12 2.17 9.91
N ILE A 65 -9.18 2.55 10.62
CA ILE A 65 -9.38 2.22 12.03
C ILE A 65 -9.63 0.72 12.22
N PHE A 66 -10.58 0.17 11.47
CA PHE A 66 -11.02 -1.22 11.67
C PHE A 66 -9.99 -2.23 11.13
N LYS A 67 -9.25 -1.93 10.06
CA LYS A 67 -8.22 -2.84 9.52
C LYS A 67 -7.09 -3.11 10.51
N MET A 68 -6.81 -2.20 11.47
CA MET A 68 -5.83 -2.44 12.53
C MET A 68 -6.22 -3.61 13.45
N VAL A 69 -7.50 -3.95 13.54
CA VAL A 69 -7.97 -5.08 14.36
C VAL A 69 -8.25 -6.29 13.48
N VAL A 70 -8.88 -6.07 12.33
CA VAL A 70 -9.34 -7.14 11.45
C VAL A 70 -8.19 -7.82 10.70
N LEU A 71 -7.13 -7.09 10.31
CA LEU A 71 -6.01 -7.66 9.55
C LEU A 71 -5.26 -8.77 10.33
N PRO A 72 -4.82 -8.58 11.60
CA PRO A 72 -4.22 -9.69 12.35
C PRO A 72 -5.21 -10.82 12.69
N LEU A 73 -6.47 -10.47 12.95
CA LEU A 73 -7.52 -11.47 13.25
C LEU A 73 -7.71 -12.41 12.05
N LEU A 74 -7.81 -11.86 10.84
CA LEU A 74 -7.90 -12.65 9.61
C LEU A 74 -6.62 -13.45 9.33
N GLY A 75 -5.46 -12.93 9.74
CA GLY A 75 -4.21 -13.69 9.71
C GLY A 75 -4.29 -14.96 10.58
N GLN A 76 -4.68 -14.82 11.86
CA GLN A 76 -4.86 -15.96 12.76
C GLN A 76 -5.94 -16.93 12.27
N LEU A 77 -7.07 -16.42 11.78
CA LEU A 77 -8.11 -17.26 11.20
C LEU A 77 -7.63 -18.00 9.93
N ALA A 78 -6.73 -17.41 9.14
CA ALA A 78 -6.13 -18.07 7.99
C ALA A 78 -5.11 -19.15 8.41
N ASP A 79 -4.44 -18.97 9.54
CA ASP A 79 -3.58 -19.99 10.12
C ASP A 79 -4.41 -21.17 10.69
N ASP A 80 -5.55 -20.89 11.33
CA ASP A 80 -6.42 -21.90 11.95
C ASP A 80 -7.26 -22.69 10.93
N TYR A 81 -8.03 -21.97 10.09
CA TYR A 81 -9.00 -22.55 9.15
C TYR A 81 -8.40 -22.87 7.77
N GLY A 82 -7.13 -22.57 7.56
CA GLY A 82 -6.45 -22.69 6.27
C GLY A 82 -6.44 -21.39 5.47
N ARG A 83 -5.43 -21.25 4.62
CA ARG A 83 -5.15 -20.02 3.88
C ARG A 83 -6.01 -19.88 2.63
N LYS A 84 -6.28 -20.98 1.90
CA LYS A 84 -7.15 -20.94 0.72
C LYS A 84 -8.58 -20.44 1.05
N PRO A 85 -9.29 -20.95 2.07
CA PRO A 85 -10.65 -20.48 2.35
C PRO A 85 -10.69 -19.02 2.77
N MET A 86 -9.70 -18.54 3.54
CA MET A 86 -9.63 -17.12 3.91
C MET A 86 -9.28 -16.22 2.73
N LEU A 87 -8.43 -16.68 1.81
CA LEU A 87 -8.16 -15.94 0.58
C LEU A 87 -9.40 -15.86 -0.33
N LEU A 88 -10.14 -16.95 -0.46
CA LEU A 88 -11.41 -16.97 -1.19
C LEU A 88 -12.45 -16.04 -0.57
N LEU A 89 -12.56 -16.05 0.77
CA LEU A 89 -13.47 -15.17 1.50
C LEU A 89 -13.13 -13.69 1.23
N THR A 90 -11.88 -13.30 1.44
CA THR A 90 -11.43 -11.91 1.33
C THR A 90 -11.61 -11.36 -0.09
N ILE A 91 -11.23 -12.12 -1.11
CA ILE A 91 -11.40 -11.72 -2.53
C ILE A 91 -12.87 -11.67 -2.91
N SER A 92 -13.71 -12.60 -2.43
CA SER A 92 -15.13 -12.62 -2.80
C SER A 92 -15.91 -11.41 -2.26
N THR A 93 -15.44 -10.79 -1.18
CA THR A 93 -16.12 -9.61 -0.61
C THR A 93 -16.20 -8.43 -1.57
N THR A 94 -15.31 -8.35 -2.56
CA THR A 94 -15.22 -7.22 -3.49
C THR A 94 -16.23 -7.32 -4.64
N ILE A 95 -16.82 -8.50 -4.87
CA ILE A 95 -17.78 -8.74 -5.95
C ILE A 95 -19.05 -7.92 -5.76
N ILE A 96 -19.63 -7.93 -4.55
CA ILE A 96 -20.94 -7.31 -4.29
C ILE A 96 -20.93 -5.79 -4.51
N PRO A 97 -19.96 -5.01 -3.97
CA PRO A 97 -19.90 -3.58 -4.25
C PRO A 97 -19.82 -3.28 -5.75
N PHE A 98 -18.99 -4.01 -6.50
CA PHE A 98 -18.82 -3.76 -7.93
C PHE A 98 -20.07 -4.16 -8.73
N ALA A 99 -20.76 -5.22 -8.31
CA ALA A 99 -22.04 -5.61 -8.91
C ALA A 99 -23.11 -4.53 -8.78
N LEU A 100 -23.14 -3.77 -7.69
CA LEU A 100 -24.07 -2.65 -7.53
C LEU A 100 -23.84 -1.57 -8.59
N LEU A 101 -22.59 -1.13 -8.77
CA LEU A 101 -22.26 -0.08 -9.75
C LEU A 101 -22.32 -0.57 -11.20
N ALA A 102 -22.15 -1.87 -11.45
CA ALA A 102 -22.41 -2.47 -12.75
C ALA A 102 -23.91 -2.50 -13.08
N TRP A 103 -24.79 -2.60 -12.08
CA TRP A 103 -26.23 -2.67 -12.27
C TRP A 103 -26.87 -1.30 -12.50
N ASP A 104 -26.60 -0.34 -11.61
CA ASP A 104 -27.17 1.00 -11.69
C ASP A 104 -26.25 2.03 -11.01
N ASN A 105 -26.16 3.21 -11.63
CA ASN A 105 -25.36 4.35 -11.17
C ASN A 105 -26.23 5.42 -10.48
N SER A 106 -27.44 5.09 -10.05
CA SER A 106 -28.29 6.01 -9.30
C SER A 106 -27.72 6.32 -7.91
N LYS A 107 -28.17 7.44 -7.32
CA LYS A 107 -27.72 7.89 -5.99
C LYS A 107 -27.81 6.82 -4.92
N GLY A 108 -28.92 6.07 -4.88
CA GLY A 108 -29.14 5.00 -3.91
C GLY A 108 -28.10 3.88 -4.02
N PHE A 109 -27.77 3.46 -5.24
CA PHE A 109 -26.76 2.45 -5.50
C PHE A 109 -25.35 2.93 -5.14
N VAL A 110 -25.03 4.21 -5.37
CA VAL A 110 -23.74 4.77 -4.97
C VAL A 110 -23.57 4.80 -3.44
N TYR A 111 -24.60 5.15 -2.66
CA TYR A 111 -24.50 5.05 -1.20
C TYR A 111 -24.36 3.60 -0.74
N ALA A 112 -25.14 2.68 -1.32
CA ALA A 112 -25.02 1.25 -1.03
C ALA A 112 -23.63 0.72 -1.38
N TYR A 113 -23.03 1.18 -2.48
CA TYR A 113 -21.65 0.90 -2.85
C TYR A 113 -20.68 1.36 -1.76
N TYR A 114 -20.74 2.62 -1.29
CA TYR A 114 -19.84 3.10 -0.23
C TYR A 114 -19.95 2.27 1.05
N VAL A 115 -21.17 1.90 1.47
CA VAL A 115 -21.39 1.06 2.66
C VAL A 115 -20.78 -0.34 2.49
N LEU A 116 -21.14 -1.05 1.41
CA LEU A 116 -20.65 -2.40 1.18
C LEU A 116 -19.16 -2.43 0.85
N ARG A 117 -18.65 -1.43 0.14
CA ARG A 117 -17.21 -1.29 -0.17
C ARG A 117 -16.40 -1.00 1.09
N THR A 118 -16.93 -0.23 2.03
CA THR A 118 -16.31 -0.03 3.35
C THR A 118 -16.17 -1.36 4.08
N VAL A 119 -17.25 -2.16 4.16
CA VAL A 119 -17.21 -3.49 4.80
C VAL A 119 -16.24 -4.43 4.08
N SER A 120 -16.29 -4.45 2.75
CA SER A 120 -15.37 -5.23 1.93
C SER A 120 -13.92 -4.84 2.22
N PHE A 121 -13.58 -3.55 2.20
CA PHE A 121 -12.22 -3.09 2.46
C PHE A 121 -11.71 -3.39 3.87
N ILE A 122 -12.57 -3.36 4.89
CA ILE A 122 -12.18 -3.77 6.25
C ILE A 122 -11.69 -5.23 6.26
N ILE A 123 -12.28 -6.09 5.44
CA ILE A 123 -11.97 -7.52 5.36
C ILE A 123 -10.83 -7.78 4.37
N SER A 124 -10.86 -7.16 3.19
CA SER A 124 -10.00 -7.49 2.06
C SER A 124 -8.72 -6.66 1.99
N GLN A 125 -8.78 -5.36 2.31
CA GLN A 125 -7.66 -4.44 2.08
C GLN A 125 -6.49 -4.78 3.01
N GLY A 126 -5.34 -5.11 2.43
CA GLY A 126 -4.16 -5.58 3.15
C GLY A 126 -4.21 -7.08 3.48
N SER A 127 -5.37 -7.62 3.87
CA SER A 127 -5.51 -9.05 4.23
C SER A 127 -5.19 -9.98 3.08
N ILE A 128 -5.64 -9.64 1.86
CA ILE A 128 -5.33 -10.43 0.66
C ILE A 128 -3.81 -10.57 0.46
N PHE A 129 -3.08 -9.46 0.59
CA PHE A 129 -1.62 -9.46 0.43
C PHE A 129 -0.93 -10.24 1.57
N CYS A 130 -1.32 -10.01 2.82
CA CYS A 130 -0.76 -10.71 3.98
C CYS A 130 -0.99 -12.23 3.91
N ILE A 131 -2.20 -12.68 3.60
CA ILE A 131 -2.54 -14.10 3.48
C ILE A 131 -1.80 -14.72 2.28
N ALA A 132 -1.67 -14.00 1.17
CA ALA A 132 -0.93 -14.48 0.00
C ALA A 132 0.57 -14.66 0.29
N VAL A 133 1.21 -13.69 0.94
CA VAL A 133 2.62 -13.78 1.36
C VAL A 133 2.82 -14.96 2.33
N ALA A 134 1.90 -15.14 3.27
CA ALA A 134 1.95 -16.25 4.21
C ALA A 134 1.72 -17.61 3.53
N TYR A 135 0.83 -17.68 2.54
CA TYR A 135 0.65 -18.89 1.71
C TYR A 135 1.94 -19.23 0.97
N VAL A 136 2.60 -18.24 0.38
CA VAL A 136 3.89 -18.44 -0.29
C VAL A 136 4.95 -18.92 0.69
N ALA A 137 4.98 -18.40 1.92
CA ALA A 137 5.92 -18.84 2.95
C ALA A 137 5.77 -20.33 3.31
N ASP A 138 4.54 -20.86 3.25
CA ASP A 138 4.25 -22.27 3.54
C ASP A 138 4.68 -23.24 2.42
N ILE A 139 4.65 -22.80 1.16
CA ILE A 139 4.95 -23.65 0.00
C ILE A 139 6.37 -23.48 -0.54
N VAL A 140 7.04 -22.35 -0.27
CA VAL A 140 8.37 -22.02 -0.79
C VAL A 140 9.45 -22.22 0.28
N GLU A 141 10.53 -22.90 -0.11
CA GLU A 141 11.74 -23.07 0.68
C GLU A 141 12.33 -21.73 1.13
N GLU A 142 12.85 -21.67 2.36
CA GLU A 142 13.31 -20.43 3.00
C GLU A 142 14.26 -19.58 2.14
N ASN A 143 15.20 -20.23 1.44
CA ASN A 143 16.19 -19.58 0.58
C ASN A 143 15.58 -18.89 -0.66
N LYS A 144 14.39 -19.32 -1.11
CA LYS A 144 13.69 -18.78 -2.29
C LYS A 144 12.58 -17.79 -1.91
N ARG A 145 12.26 -17.64 -0.62
CA ARG A 145 11.19 -16.76 -0.13
C ARG A 145 11.42 -15.28 -0.45
N PRO A 146 12.62 -14.68 -0.23
CA PRO A 146 12.84 -13.26 -0.52
C PRO A 146 12.57 -12.93 -1.99
N ALA A 147 13.09 -13.74 -2.92
CA ALA A 147 12.86 -13.60 -4.35
C ALA A 147 11.37 -13.71 -4.70
N THR A 148 10.67 -14.69 -4.11
CA THR A 148 9.23 -14.88 -4.39
C THR A 148 8.37 -13.76 -3.81
N PHE A 149 8.73 -13.22 -2.64
CA PHE A 149 8.07 -12.03 -2.09
C PHE A 149 8.27 -10.81 -3.00
N GLY A 150 9.47 -10.64 -3.56
CA GLY A 150 9.76 -9.63 -4.59
C GLY A 150 8.89 -9.80 -5.84
N TRP A 151 8.63 -11.03 -6.29
CA TRP A 151 7.73 -11.30 -7.41
C TRP A 151 6.27 -10.92 -7.12
N ILE A 152 5.77 -11.24 -5.92
CA ILE A 152 4.40 -10.87 -5.51
C ILE A 152 4.23 -9.34 -5.51
N THR A 153 5.19 -8.61 -4.93
CA THR A 153 5.14 -7.14 -4.89
C THR A 153 5.26 -6.56 -6.30
N GLY A 154 6.19 -7.07 -7.12
CA GLY A 154 6.36 -6.62 -8.50
C GLY A 154 5.10 -6.85 -9.35
N LEU A 155 4.41 -7.97 -9.14
CA LEU A 155 3.10 -8.25 -9.78
C LEU A 155 2.02 -7.27 -9.30
N PHE A 156 2.00 -6.90 -8.03
CA PHE A 156 1.07 -5.88 -7.52
C PHE A 156 1.28 -4.53 -8.21
N SER A 157 2.53 -4.08 -8.35
CA SER A 157 2.85 -2.84 -9.07
C SER A 157 2.57 -2.92 -10.57
N THR A 158 2.86 -4.06 -11.19
CA THR A 158 2.53 -4.29 -12.60
C THR A 158 1.03 -4.27 -12.82
N ALA A 159 0.25 -4.88 -11.92
CA ALA A 159 -1.21 -4.87 -11.97
C ALA A 159 -1.76 -3.45 -11.88
N HIS A 160 -1.14 -2.59 -11.07
CA HIS A 160 -1.53 -1.19 -10.97
C HIS A 160 -1.37 -0.44 -12.31
N VAL A 161 -0.26 -0.66 -13.01
CA VAL A 161 -0.02 -0.07 -14.35
C VAL A 161 -0.99 -0.65 -15.39
N VAL A 162 -1.13 -1.98 -15.44
CA VAL A 162 -2.01 -2.65 -16.41
C VAL A 162 -3.49 -2.28 -16.17
N GLY A 163 -3.92 -2.18 -14.92
CA GLY A 163 -5.27 -1.74 -14.57
C GLY A 163 -5.56 -0.33 -15.07
N ASN A 164 -4.62 0.61 -14.92
CA ASN A 164 -4.77 1.97 -15.44
C ASN A 164 -4.73 2.04 -16.97
N ILE A 165 -3.92 1.21 -17.63
CA ILE A 165 -3.94 1.06 -19.10
C ILE A 165 -5.32 0.58 -19.56
N LEU A 166 -5.85 -0.49 -18.94
CA LEU A 166 -7.18 -1.00 -19.28
C LEU A 166 -8.25 0.05 -19.04
N ALA A 167 -8.21 0.74 -17.89
CA ALA A 167 -9.11 1.85 -17.63
C ALA A 167 -9.07 2.88 -18.76
N ARG A 168 -7.89 3.30 -19.21
CA ARG A 168 -7.73 4.31 -20.26
C ARG A 168 -8.35 3.94 -21.60
N PHE A 169 -8.31 2.67 -21.99
CA PHE A 169 -8.73 2.19 -23.31
C PHE A 169 -10.13 1.59 -23.34
N LEU A 170 -10.62 1.02 -22.24
CA LEU A 170 -12.00 0.56 -22.16
C LEU A 170 -12.97 1.74 -22.11
N PRO A 171 -14.16 1.68 -22.73
CA PRO A 171 -15.20 2.69 -22.53
C PRO A 171 -15.67 2.71 -21.06
N GLY A 172 -16.02 3.88 -20.54
CA GLY A 172 -16.42 4.05 -19.13
C GLY A 172 -17.62 3.20 -18.71
N GLU A 173 -18.55 2.96 -19.64
CA GLU A 173 -19.80 2.21 -19.41
C GLU A 173 -19.54 0.73 -19.10
N TYR A 174 -18.57 0.10 -19.78
CA TYR A 174 -18.31 -1.33 -19.66
C TYR A 174 -17.29 -1.68 -18.56
N ILE A 175 -16.64 -0.70 -17.93
CA ILE A 175 -15.54 -0.98 -17.00
C ILE A 175 -16.01 -1.73 -15.75
N PHE A 176 -17.14 -1.34 -15.18
CA PHE A 176 -17.66 -2.04 -14.00
C PHE A 176 -18.12 -3.46 -14.36
N GLU A 177 -18.68 -3.69 -15.55
CA GLU A 177 -19.07 -5.01 -16.03
C GLU A 177 -17.85 -5.92 -16.26
N VAL A 178 -16.81 -5.40 -16.94
CA VAL A 178 -15.56 -6.13 -17.19
C VAL A 178 -14.83 -6.42 -15.88
N SER A 179 -14.72 -5.43 -14.99
CA SER A 179 -14.14 -5.61 -13.66
C SER A 179 -14.89 -6.66 -12.86
N LEU A 180 -16.23 -6.64 -12.86
CA LEU A 180 -17.05 -7.63 -12.18
C LEU A 180 -16.80 -9.06 -12.71
N GLY A 181 -16.71 -9.23 -14.03
CA GLY A 181 -16.39 -10.52 -14.65
C GLY A 181 -15.02 -11.06 -14.20
N LEU A 182 -14.00 -10.20 -14.15
CA LEU A 182 -12.66 -10.56 -13.67
C LEU A 182 -12.67 -10.89 -12.17
N LEU A 183 -13.40 -10.11 -11.35
CA LEU A 183 -13.52 -10.33 -9.91
C LEU A 183 -14.24 -11.64 -9.58
N ILE A 184 -15.21 -12.07 -10.37
CA ILE A 184 -15.89 -13.37 -10.22
C ILE A 184 -14.98 -14.52 -10.67
N PHE A 185 -14.19 -14.31 -11.73
CA PHE A 185 -13.25 -15.32 -12.23
C PHE A 185 -12.21 -15.71 -11.16
N CYS A 186 -11.68 -14.74 -10.40
CA CYS A 186 -10.61 -14.99 -9.42
C CYS A 186 -10.95 -16.05 -8.34
N PRO A 187 -12.02 -15.92 -7.55
CA PRO A 187 -12.37 -16.92 -6.54
C PRO A 187 -12.84 -18.24 -7.16
N VAL A 188 -13.46 -18.23 -8.35
CA VAL A 188 -13.80 -19.47 -9.06
C VAL A 188 -12.54 -20.22 -9.46
N TYR A 189 -11.57 -19.52 -10.07
CA TYR A 189 -10.28 -20.07 -10.45
C TYR A 189 -9.52 -20.61 -9.23
N MET A 190 -9.41 -19.81 -8.16
CA MET A 190 -8.74 -20.26 -6.92
C MET A 190 -9.46 -21.45 -6.29
N LYS A 191 -10.79 -21.50 -6.29
CA LYS A 191 -11.54 -22.62 -5.72
C LYS A 191 -11.21 -23.94 -6.44
N VAL A 192 -11.09 -23.90 -7.77
CA VAL A 192 -10.82 -25.07 -8.62
C VAL A 192 -9.34 -25.48 -8.63
N PHE A 193 -8.43 -24.52 -8.79
CA PHE A 193 -7.01 -24.81 -9.10
C PHE A 193 -6.04 -24.59 -7.94
N LEU A 194 -6.35 -23.71 -6.98
CA LEU A 194 -5.47 -23.50 -5.83
C LEU A 194 -5.65 -24.68 -4.86
N PHE A 195 -4.58 -25.32 -4.43
CA PHE A 195 -4.67 -26.33 -3.37
C PHE A 195 -4.44 -25.70 -1.99
N GLU A 196 -4.85 -26.40 -0.95
CA GLU A 196 -4.58 -25.96 0.43
C GLU A 196 -3.15 -26.33 0.82
N ALA A 197 -2.32 -25.34 1.16
CA ALA A 197 -0.93 -25.56 1.57
C ALA A 197 -0.82 -26.25 2.93
N VAL A 198 -1.69 -25.88 3.87
CA VAL A 198 -1.71 -26.41 5.23
C VAL A 198 -2.99 -27.20 5.46
N ARG A 199 -2.88 -28.51 5.71
CA ARG A 199 -4.01 -29.28 6.27
C ARG A 199 -4.20 -28.82 7.71
N SER A 200 -5.27 -28.07 7.98
CA SER A 200 -5.72 -27.84 9.35
C SER A 200 -5.87 -29.19 10.05
N ASP A 201 -5.17 -29.39 11.17
CA ASP A 201 -5.41 -30.58 12.00
C ASP A 201 -6.83 -30.45 12.58
N PRO A 202 -7.76 -31.38 12.28
CA PRO A 202 -9.13 -31.32 12.78
C PRO A 202 -9.24 -31.38 14.31
N ARG A 203 -8.12 -31.51 15.05
CA ARG A 203 -8.07 -31.66 16.51
C ARG A 203 -7.96 -30.37 17.31
N GLN A 204 -7.85 -29.18 16.70
CA GLN A 204 -7.95 -27.94 17.47
C GLN A 204 -9.40 -27.47 17.57
N ASP A 205 -10.18 -28.25 18.32
CA ASP A 205 -11.49 -27.88 18.84
C ASP A 205 -11.30 -26.85 19.99
N ARG A 206 -10.61 -25.74 19.70
CA ARG A 206 -10.48 -24.61 20.61
C ARG A 206 -11.42 -23.53 20.14
N ARG A 207 -12.71 -23.79 20.37
CA ARG A 207 -13.80 -22.81 20.30
C ARG A 207 -13.59 -21.73 21.36
N SER A 208 -12.52 -20.95 21.23
CA SER A 208 -12.46 -19.65 21.89
C SER A 208 -13.60 -18.83 21.27
N SER A 209 -14.44 -18.24 22.12
CA SER A 209 -15.48 -17.34 21.64
C SER A 209 -14.81 -16.30 20.74
N CYS A 210 -15.42 -15.95 19.61
CA CYS A 210 -14.89 -14.94 18.68
C CYS A 210 -14.44 -13.67 19.43
N TRP A 211 -15.18 -13.30 20.48
CA TRP A 211 -14.83 -12.24 21.42
C TRP A 211 -13.52 -12.47 22.16
N THR A 212 -13.27 -13.67 22.67
CA THR A 212 -12.00 -14.04 23.34
C THR A 212 -10.82 -13.96 22.37
N ALA A 213 -11.00 -14.38 21.11
CA ALA A 213 -9.98 -14.25 20.08
C ALA A 213 -9.68 -12.77 19.76
N ILE A 214 -10.72 -11.94 19.58
CA ILE A 214 -10.58 -10.49 19.37
C ILE A 214 -9.85 -9.83 20.55
N PHE A 215 -10.27 -10.11 21.79
CA PHE A 215 -9.62 -9.56 22.98
C PHE A 215 -8.16 -10.00 23.10
N LYS A 216 -7.85 -11.26 22.80
CA LYS A 216 -6.47 -11.77 22.79
C LYS A 216 -5.61 -11.04 21.76
N VAL A 217 -6.08 -10.92 20.52
CA VAL A 217 -5.38 -10.19 19.45
C VAL A 217 -5.14 -8.74 19.83
N LEU A 218 -6.15 -8.06 20.36
CA LEU A 218 -6.03 -6.68 20.83
C LEU A 218 -5.01 -6.55 21.95
N GLN A 219 -5.03 -7.46 22.92
CA GLN A 219 -4.10 -7.47 24.05
C GLN A 219 -2.67 -7.74 23.61
N GLU A 220 -2.45 -8.71 22.72
CA GLU A 220 -1.14 -9.03 22.14
C GLU A 220 -0.60 -7.86 21.31
N ARG A 221 -1.45 -7.24 20.49
CA ARG A 221 -1.07 -6.06 19.70
C ARG A 221 -0.76 -4.86 20.59
N TYR A 222 -1.54 -4.63 21.66
CA TYR A 222 -1.27 -3.57 22.64
C TYR A 222 0.07 -3.80 23.35
N ASN A 223 0.31 -5.01 23.86
CA ASN A 223 1.57 -5.36 24.54
C ASN A 223 2.77 -5.26 23.59
N SER A 224 2.64 -5.73 22.34
CA SER A 224 3.68 -5.64 21.32
C SER A 224 4.00 -4.18 20.98
N MET A 225 2.98 -3.35 20.75
CA MET A 225 3.18 -1.91 20.49
C MET A 225 3.79 -1.21 21.70
N ARG A 226 3.35 -1.51 22.93
CA ARG A 226 3.93 -0.92 24.15
C ARG A 226 5.42 -1.24 24.27
N ASN A 227 5.80 -2.50 24.08
CA ASN A 227 7.20 -2.91 24.12
C ASN A 227 8.02 -2.27 22.99
N ALA A 228 7.44 -2.13 21.79
CA ALA A 228 8.10 -1.49 20.66
C ALA A 228 8.25 0.03 20.87
N VAL A 229 7.29 0.69 21.53
CA VAL A 229 7.42 2.10 21.94
C VAL A 229 8.62 2.31 22.84
N THR A 230 8.86 1.44 23.83
CA THR A 230 10.05 1.53 24.69
C THR A 230 11.35 1.45 23.89
N VAL A 231 11.42 0.59 22.88
CA VAL A 231 12.59 0.44 21.98
C VAL A 231 12.78 1.65 21.07
N VAL A 232 11.70 2.24 20.55
CA VAL A 232 11.79 3.39 19.64
C VAL A 232 12.03 4.70 20.38
N VAL A 233 11.52 4.84 21.59
CA VAL A 233 11.73 6.03 22.44
C VAL A 233 13.15 6.05 23.04
N SER A 234 13.78 4.88 23.25
CA SER A 234 15.14 4.80 23.79
C SER A 234 16.21 5.30 22.82
N SER A 235 16.02 5.12 21.50
CA SER A 235 16.95 5.59 20.47
C SER A 235 16.47 6.88 19.81
N THR A 236 17.34 7.90 19.79
CA THR A 236 17.04 9.17 19.11
C THR A 236 16.84 8.97 17.61
N THR A 237 17.55 8.03 16.99
CA THR A 237 17.43 7.71 15.56
C THR A 237 16.09 7.05 15.24
N MET A 238 15.67 6.07 16.03
CA MET A 238 14.37 5.42 15.86
C MET A 238 13.20 6.39 16.04
N LYS A 239 13.27 7.26 17.05
CA LYS A 239 12.27 8.33 17.26
C LYS A 239 12.16 9.26 16.04
N ARG A 240 13.28 9.65 15.44
CA ARG A 240 13.28 10.48 14.22
C ARG A 240 12.66 9.75 13.04
N ILE A 241 12.98 8.47 12.84
CA ILE A 241 12.38 7.67 11.77
C ILE A 241 10.86 7.50 11.96
N ALA A 242 10.40 7.37 13.21
CA ALA A 242 8.97 7.36 13.52
C ALA A 242 8.29 8.67 13.11
N TYR A 243 8.90 9.83 13.40
CA TYR A 243 8.39 11.12 12.92
C TYR A 243 8.41 11.23 11.39
N VAL A 244 9.52 10.84 10.74
CA VAL A 244 9.62 10.81 9.27
C VAL A 244 8.46 10.01 8.67
N SER A 245 8.26 8.79 9.19
CA SER A 245 7.23 7.86 8.70
C SER A 245 5.81 8.36 8.97
N PHE A 246 5.55 8.94 10.15
CA PHE A 246 4.26 9.51 10.50
C PHE A 246 3.87 10.65 9.56
N PHE A 247 4.74 11.67 9.46
CA PHE A 247 4.43 12.87 8.68
C PHE A 247 4.46 12.63 7.17
N TYR A 248 5.30 11.70 6.70
CA TYR A 248 5.27 11.26 5.31
C TYR A 248 3.93 10.61 4.96
N GLU A 249 3.49 9.63 5.76
CA GLU A 249 2.23 8.94 5.53
C GLU A 249 1.03 9.87 5.70
N LEU A 250 1.08 10.81 6.66
CA LEU A 250 0.06 11.84 6.85
C LEU A 250 -0.09 12.72 5.60
N GLY A 251 1.01 13.16 5.01
CA GLY A 251 1.01 13.96 3.79
C GLY A 251 0.55 13.15 2.56
N MET A 252 1.17 12.00 2.31
CA MET A 252 0.90 11.19 1.11
C MET A 252 -0.48 10.54 1.11
N SER A 253 -0.96 10.03 2.24
CA SER A 253 -2.34 9.54 2.38
C SER A 253 -3.33 10.68 2.16
N GLY A 254 -3.03 11.86 2.74
CA GLY A 254 -3.82 13.07 2.56
C GLY A 254 -3.97 13.46 1.09
N ILE A 255 -2.88 13.49 0.33
CA ILE A 255 -2.91 13.78 -1.12
C ILE A 255 -3.74 12.71 -1.84
N THR A 256 -3.41 11.43 -1.64
CA THR A 256 -4.07 10.31 -2.33
C THR A 256 -5.58 10.28 -2.10
N SER A 257 -6.04 10.69 -0.91
CA SER A 257 -7.46 10.70 -0.54
C SER A 257 -8.32 11.69 -1.33
N VAL A 258 -7.74 12.82 -1.79
CA VAL A 258 -8.50 13.92 -2.40
C VAL A 258 -8.05 14.27 -3.82
N LEU A 259 -6.90 13.76 -4.28
CA LEU A 259 -6.24 14.17 -5.51
C LEU A 259 -7.15 14.12 -6.75
N LEU A 260 -7.81 12.99 -7.00
CA LEU A 260 -8.60 12.83 -8.22
C LEU A 260 -9.84 13.75 -8.23
N TYR A 261 -10.49 13.93 -7.08
CA TYR A 261 -11.61 14.86 -6.94
C TYR A 261 -11.17 16.32 -7.10
N TYR A 262 -9.99 16.67 -6.56
CA TYR A 262 -9.37 17.98 -6.78
C TYR A 262 -9.11 18.20 -8.28
N LEU A 263 -8.49 17.25 -8.98
CA LEU A 263 -8.18 17.37 -10.41
C LEU A 263 -9.45 17.48 -11.27
N LYS A 264 -10.50 16.72 -10.94
CA LYS A 264 -11.81 16.84 -11.59
C LYS A 264 -12.38 18.24 -11.43
N SER A 265 -12.32 18.80 -10.22
CA SER A 265 -12.94 20.08 -9.91
C SER A 265 -12.12 21.30 -10.38
N ALA A 266 -10.80 21.22 -10.30
CA ALA A 266 -9.90 22.30 -10.69
C ALA A 266 -9.71 22.39 -12.21
N PHE A 267 -9.59 21.25 -12.89
CA PHE A 267 -9.22 21.18 -14.31
C PHE A 267 -10.24 20.47 -15.21
N GLY A 268 -11.33 19.94 -14.65
CA GLY A 268 -12.32 19.19 -15.43
C GLY A 268 -11.83 17.82 -15.89
N PHE A 269 -10.85 17.24 -15.18
CA PHE A 269 -10.28 15.97 -15.61
C PHE A 269 -11.32 14.86 -15.63
N ASN A 270 -11.17 14.00 -16.63
CA ASN A 270 -11.96 12.79 -16.77
C ASN A 270 -11.12 11.56 -16.45
N LYS A 271 -11.80 10.43 -16.36
CA LYS A 271 -11.22 9.09 -16.22
C LYS A 271 -9.93 8.86 -17.03
N ASN A 272 -9.87 9.24 -18.30
CA ASN A 272 -8.69 8.98 -19.14
C ASN A 272 -7.45 9.69 -18.60
N GLN A 273 -7.61 10.94 -18.18
CA GLN A 273 -6.53 11.75 -17.63
C GLN A 273 -6.12 11.27 -16.23
N PHE A 274 -7.08 10.79 -15.42
CA PHE A 274 -6.77 10.13 -14.15
C PHE A 274 -5.91 8.88 -14.37
N SER A 275 -6.30 8.02 -15.32
CA SER A 275 -5.55 6.81 -15.65
C SER A 275 -4.15 7.11 -16.17
N GLU A 276 -3.97 8.16 -16.99
CA GLU A 276 -2.64 8.58 -17.45
C GLU A 276 -1.74 9.01 -16.29
N ILE A 277 -2.25 9.79 -15.33
CA ILE A 277 -1.51 10.21 -14.13
C ILE A 277 -1.17 9.04 -13.22
N LEU A 278 -2.15 8.18 -12.93
CA LEU A 278 -1.95 7.00 -12.07
C LEU A 278 -0.97 5.99 -12.70
N MET A 279 -1.00 5.85 -14.03
CA MET A 279 -0.03 5.06 -14.78
C MET A 279 1.38 5.62 -14.66
N MET A 280 1.59 6.94 -14.80
CA MET A 280 2.92 7.56 -14.66
C MET A 280 3.51 7.30 -13.27
N VAL A 281 2.71 7.42 -12.22
CA VAL A 281 3.13 7.11 -10.85
C VAL A 281 3.39 5.59 -10.68
N GLY A 282 2.51 4.76 -11.24
CA GLY A 282 2.62 3.30 -11.19
C GLY A 282 3.87 2.77 -11.85
N ILE A 283 4.28 3.33 -13.00
CA ILE A 283 5.52 2.99 -13.70
C ILE A 283 6.72 3.18 -12.76
N GLY A 284 6.76 4.29 -12.02
CA GLY A 284 7.77 4.54 -11.00
C GLY A 284 7.87 3.45 -9.92
N SER A 285 6.73 2.87 -9.55
CA SER A 285 6.67 1.80 -8.55
C SER A 285 7.21 0.46 -9.03
N ILE A 286 7.17 0.20 -10.33
CA ILE A 286 7.78 -1.00 -10.93
C ILE A 286 9.30 -0.91 -10.82
N PHE A 287 9.86 0.28 -11.10
CA PHE A 287 11.31 0.51 -11.02
C PHE A 287 11.85 0.44 -9.58
N SER A 288 11.10 0.97 -8.61
CA SER A 288 11.53 1.01 -7.20
C SER A 288 11.49 -0.35 -6.48
N GLN A 289 10.83 -1.36 -7.05
CA GLN A 289 10.74 -2.69 -6.45
C GLN A 289 11.76 -3.60 -7.11
N GLU A 290 12.94 -3.70 -6.51
CA GLU A 290 14.03 -4.54 -7.00
C GLU A 290 13.65 -6.03 -6.88
N PRO A 291 13.48 -6.79 -7.97
CA PRO A 291 13.44 -8.23 -7.89
C PRO A 291 14.89 -8.75 -7.78
N GLU A 292 15.21 -9.38 -6.65
CA GLU A 292 16.44 -10.16 -6.51
C GLU A 292 16.35 -11.37 -7.47
N TYR A 293 17.12 -11.32 -8.58
CA TYR A 293 17.32 -12.32 -9.67
C TYR A 293 16.46 -12.23 -10.96
N PRO A 294 17.02 -12.58 -12.15
CA PRO A 294 16.68 -11.97 -13.43
C PRO A 294 15.65 -12.73 -14.26
N VAL A 295 14.61 -12.04 -14.74
CA VAL A 295 13.87 -12.44 -15.95
C VAL A 295 14.51 -11.71 -17.13
N GLU A 296 15.28 -12.42 -17.95
CA GLU A 296 16.15 -11.83 -18.99
C GLU A 296 15.41 -10.97 -20.02
N MET A 297 14.11 -11.21 -20.24
CA MET A 297 13.30 -10.44 -21.18
C MET A 297 12.84 -9.09 -20.61
N PHE A 298 12.68 -8.96 -19.29
CA PHE A 298 12.30 -7.70 -18.62
C PHE A 298 13.53 -6.88 -18.20
N ARG A 299 14.69 -7.56 -18.04
CA ARG A 299 15.99 -6.95 -17.78
C ARG A 299 16.38 -5.99 -18.90
N THR A 300 16.35 -6.41 -20.17
CA THR A 300 17.03 -5.66 -21.25
C THR A 300 16.39 -4.31 -21.63
N PHE A 301 15.09 -4.10 -21.41
CA PHE A 301 14.42 -2.85 -21.82
C PHE A 301 14.27 -1.81 -20.69
N CYS A 302 14.15 -2.27 -19.44
CA CYS A 302 14.04 -1.38 -18.26
C CYS A 302 15.39 -1.19 -17.53
N TRP A 303 16.31 -2.15 -17.58
CA TRP A 303 17.63 -2.00 -16.95
C TRP A 303 18.54 -1.00 -17.68
N THR A 304 18.34 -0.71 -18.96
CA THR A 304 19.26 0.17 -19.71
C THR A 304 19.24 1.63 -19.26
N LEU A 305 18.15 2.09 -18.63
CA LEU A 305 18.05 3.47 -18.13
C LEU A 305 18.60 3.59 -16.69
N GLU A 306 18.46 2.54 -15.88
CA GLU A 306 18.78 2.57 -14.44
C GLU A 306 20.18 2.03 -14.10
N ILE A 307 20.77 1.16 -14.96
CA ILE A 307 22.17 0.68 -14.84
C ILE A 307 23.17 1.85 -14.83
N LEU A 308 22.88 2.97 -15.49
CA LEU A 308 23.84 4.08 -15.52
C LEU A 308 23.83 4.90 -14.22
N VAL A 309 22.69 4.99 -13.55
CA VAL A 309 22.51 5.91 -12.43
C VAL A 309 22.64 5.18 -11.10
N LEU A 310 21.86 4.13 -10.83
CA LEU A 310 21.76 3.56 -9.48
C LEU A 310 23.00 2.77 -9.01
N PRO A 311 23.62 1.87 -9.81
CA PRO A 311 24.84 1.16 -9.40
C PRO A 311 26.07 2.07 -9.28
N LEU A 312 26.07 3.23 -9.96
CA LEU A 312 27.11 4.24 -9.86
C LEU A 312 26.88 5.14 -8.62
N VAL A 313 25.62 5.38 -8.26
CA VAL A 313 25.15 6.23 -7.16
C VAL A 313 25.17 5.52 -5.80
N HIS A 314 24.78 4.25 -5.73
CA HIS A 314 24.64 3.50 -4.47
C HIS A 314 25.92 3.39 -3.62
N PRO A 315 27.13 3.18 -4.19
CA PRO A 315 28.37 3.24 -3.41
C PRO A 315 28.80 4.67 -3.02
N LEU A 316 28.20 5.71 -3.60
CA LEU A 316 28.53 7.13 -3.37
C LEU A 316 27.51 7.88 -2.49
N LEU A 317 26.27 7.40 -2.38
CA LEU A 317 25.14 8.11 -1.77
C LEU A 317 24.52 7.22 -0.67
N GLY A 318 24.80 7.52 0.61
CA GLY A 318 24.24 6.76 1.73
C GLY A 318 22.70 6.80 1.80
N ASP A 319 22.07 5.78 2.38
CA ASP A 319 20.60 5.60 2.46
C ASP A 319 19.86 6.84 2.96
N LYS A 320 20.49 7.59 3.88
CA LYS A 320 19.97 8.86 4.39
C LYS A 320 19.74 9.86 3.25
N LEU A 321 20.69 9.99 2.33
CA LEU A 321 20.62 10.95 1.24
C LEU A 321 19.56 10.55 0.22
N ILE A 322 19.45 9.25 -0.09
CA ILE A 322 18.38 8.71 -0.95
C ILE A 322 17.01 9.03 -0.34
N LEU A 323 16.83 8.78 0.97
CA LEU A 323 15.61 9.15 1.69
C LEU A 323 15.30 10.65 1.59
N CYS A 324 16.31 11.52 1.72
CA CYS A 324 16.11 12.96 1.65
C CYS A 324 15.77 13.46 0.25
N ILE A 325 16.39 12.90 -0.80
CA ILE A 325 16.05 13.19 -2.19
C ILE A 325 14.62 12.75 -2.50
N ALA A 326 14.22 11.55 -2.06
CA ALA A 326 12.87 11.03 -2.25
C ALA A 326 11.82 11.86 -1.50
N LEU A 327 12.12 12.32 -0.28
CA LEU A 327 11.26 13.25 0.47
C LEU A 327 11.18 14.62 -0.21
N LEU A 328 12.27 15.16 -0.73
CA LEU A 328 12.25 16.40 -1.50
C LEU A 328 11.38 16.28 -2.76
N ALA A 329 11.48 15.16 -3.49
CA ALA A 329 10.60 14.86 -4.61
C ALA A 329 9.13 14.79 -4.20
N SER A 330 8.82 14.23 -3.01
CA SER A 330 7.45 14.20 -2.48
C SER A 330 6.91 15.60 -2.15
N ILE A 331 7.77 16.51 -1.67
CA ILE A 331 7.39 17.92 -1.41
C ILE A 331 7.09 18.63 -2.73
N ILE A 332 7.96 18.48 -3.73
CA ILE A 332 7.75 19.06 -5.06
C ILE A 332 6.45 18.52 -5.68
N TYR A 333 6.22 17.21 -5.58
CA TYR A 333 4.98 16.55 -6.00
C TYR A 333 3.73 17.22 -5.36
N ALA A 334 3.73 17.39 -4.04
CA ALA A 334 2.62 18.01 -3.32
C ALA A 334 2.42 19.49 -3.68
N LEU A 335 3.52 20.27 -3.78
CA LEU A 335 3.49 21.69 -4.12
C LEU A 335 3.01 21.93 -5.55
N LEU A 336 3.51 21.17 -6.52
CA LEU A 336 3.08 21.29 -7.92
C LEU A 336 1.59 20.97 -8.09
N TYR A 337 1.07 19.97 -7.36
CA TYR A 337 -0.36 19.73 -7.35
C TYR A 337 -1.15 20.83 -6.65
N GLY A 338 -0.67 21.33 -5.50
CA GLY A 338 -1.36 22.38 -4.74
C GLY A 338 -1.41 23.74 -5.45
N LEU A 339 -0.36 24.07 -6.21
CA LEU A 339 -0.20 25.33 -6.96
C LEU A 339 -0.43 25.17 -8.46
N ALA A 340 -1.04 24.07 -8.90
CA ALA A 340 -1.23 23.82 -10.32
C ALA A 340 -2.03 24.97 -10.98
N TRP A 341 -1.39 25.67 -11.92
CA TRP A 341 -2.00 26.79 -12.66
C TRP A 341 -2.52 26.38 -14.03
N ALA A 342 -2.10 25.21 -14.53
CA ALA A 342 -2.46 24.70 -15.84
C ALA A 342 -2.65 23.16 -15.83
N PRO A 343 -3.49 22.61 -16.72
CA PRO A 343 -3.76 21.17 -16.83
C PRO A 343 -2.54 20.27 -17.03
N TRP A 344 -1.43 20.77 -17.58
CA TRP A 344 -0.22 19.96 -17.78
C TRP A 344 0.62 19.80 -16.50
N VAL A 345 0.47 20.70 -15.51
CA VAL A 345 1.26 20.71 -14.27
C VAL A 345 1.04 19.44 -13.43
N PRO A 346 -0.19 18.90 -13.29
CA PRO A 346 -0.44 17.56 -12.75
C PRO A 346 0.43 16.44 -13.34
N TYR A 347 0.66 16.43 -14.66
CA TYR A 347 1.48 15.40 -15.32
C TYR A 347 2.97 15.57 -15.00
N LEU A 348 3.45 16.83 -14.97
CA LEU A 348 4.79 17.12 -14.47
C LEU A 348 4.95 16.67 -13.02
N SER A 349 3.97 16.96 -12.16
CA SER A 349 3.97 16.50 -10.78
C SER A 349 4.05 14.97 -10.70
N ALA A 350 3.21 14.27 -11.46
CA ALA A 350 3.19 12.80 -11.52
C ALA A 350 4.54 12.17 -11.90
N SER A 351 5.37 12.84 -12.71
CA SER A 351 6.73 12.37 -13.04
C SER A 351 7.67 12.25 -11.84
N PHE A 352 7.49 13.09 -10.80
CA PHE A 352 8.21 12.94 -9.53
C PHE A 352 7.78 11.68 -8.76
N GLY A 353 6.67 11.05 -9.18
CA GLY A 353 6.23 9.71 -8.80
C GLY A 353 7.33 8.68 -8.78
N VAL A 354 8.17 8.69 -9.82
CA VAL A 354 9.28 7.74 -9.96
C VAL A 354 10.29 7.86 -8.83
N ILE A 355 10.50 9.07 -8.31
CA ILE A 355 11.52 9.35 -7.30
C ILE A 355 10.97 9.15 -5.88
N TYR A 356 9.76 9.65 -5.58
CA TYR A 356 9.26 9.59 -4.19
C TYR A 356 8.88 8.16 -3.76
N VAL A 357 8.65 7.22 -4.68
CA VAL A 357 8.36 5.82 -4.32
C VAL A 357 9.53 5.21 -3.51
N LEU A 358 10.76 5.73 -3.68
CA LEU A 358 11.95 5.31 -2.94
C LEU A 358 11.89 5.64 -1.44
N VAL A 359 10.96 6.47 -0.95
CA VAL A 359 10.86 6.81 0.48
C VAL A 359 10.67 5.57 1.35
N LYS A 360 9.78 4.66 0.96
CA LYS A 360 9.50 3.43 1.73
C LYS A 360 10.72 2.51 1.85
N PRO A 361 11.34 2.03 0.75
CA PRO A 361 12.51 1.17 0.84
C PRO A 361 13.68 1.85 1.56
N SER A 362 13.94 3.14 1.30
CA SER A 362 15.00 3.89 1.98
C SER A 362 14.76 3.99 3.49
N THR A 363 13.50 4.19 3.92
CA THR A 363 13.14 4.22 5.34
C THR A 363 13.44 2.87 6.00
N TYR A 364 13.08 1.75 5.36
CA TYR A 364 13.34 0.43 5.90
C TYR A 364 14.83 0.05 5.91
N ALA A 365 15.60 0.50 4.91
CA ALA A 365 17.06 0.33 4.87
C ALA A 365 17.73 1.06 6.05
N VAL A 366 17.35 2.32 6.31
CA VAL A 366 17.84 3.07 7.49
C VAL A 366 17.44 2.38 8.80
N ILE A 367 16.21 1.83 8.90
CA ILE A 367 15.78 1.06 10.09
C ILE A 367 16.65 -0.17 10.29
N SER A 368 16.97 -0.92 9.22
CA SER A 368 17.81 -2.12 9.34
C SER A 368 19.24 -1.81 9.78
N LYS A 369 19.81 -0.66 9.41
CA LYS A 369 21.15 -0.24 9.86
C LYS A 369 21.16 0.27 11.29
N ALA A 370 20.07 0.92 11.73
CA ALA A 370 20.00 1.56 13.04
C ALA A 370 19.41 0.66 14.15
N SER A 371 19.06 -0.59 13.86
CA SER A 371 18.54 -1.55 14.87
C SER A 371 19.26 -2.89 14.80
N THR A 372 19.55 -3.49 15.97
CA THR A 372 20.08 -4.85 16.06
C THR A 372 19.03 -5.85 15.57
N SER A 373 19.45 -6.98 15.00
CA SER A 373 18.59 -8.05 14.47
C SER A 373 17.47 -8.48 15.44
N ALA A 374 17.74 -8.52 16.74
CA ALA A 374 16.76 -8.85 17.79
C ALA A 374 15.61 -7.82 17.96
N HIS A 375 15.82 -6.57 17.53
CA HIS A 375 14.87 -5.47 17.68
C HIS A 375 14.28 -4.98 16.35
N GLN A 376 14.83 -5.40 15.22
CA GLN A 376 14.42 -4.94 13.89
C GLN A 376 12.92 -5.16 13.61
N GLY A 377 12.41 -6.37 13.86
CA GLY A 377 10.98 -6.66 13.65
C GLY A 377 10.05 -5.83 14.53
N LYS A 378 10.47 -5.54 15.78
CA LYS A 378 9.71 -4.67 16.71
C LYS A 378 9.69 -3.23 16.23
N ALA A 379 10.83 -2.72 15.75
CA ALA A 379 10.93 -1.38 15.19
C ALA A 379 10.07 -1.23 13.93
N GLN A 380 10.16 -2.16 12.98
CA GLN A 380 9.33 -2.15 11.76
C GLN A 380 7.83 -2.23 12.07
N GLY A 381 7.44 -3.08 13.04
CA GLY A 381 6.06 -3.18 13.51
C GLY A 381 5.53 -1.89 14.10
N LEU A 382 6.34 -1.16 14.89
CA LEU A 382 5.93 0.15 15.42
C LEU A 382 5.79 1.18 14.30
N ILE A 383 6.76 1.25 13.39
CA ILE A 383 6.73 2.19 12.26
C ILE A 383 5.48 1.97 11.40
N ALA A 384 5.14 0.71 11.09
CA ALA A 384 3.92 0.38 10.38
C ALA A 384 2.65 0.78 11.18
N GLY A 385 2.68 0.65 12.51
CA GLY A 385 1.62 1.14 13.39
C GLY A 385 1.45 2.66 13.35
N VAL A 386 2.56 3.40 13.41
CA VAL A 386 2.59 4.88 13.32
C VAL A 386 2.06 5.35 11.97
N GLN A 387 2.48 4.72 10.87
CA GLN A 387 1.95 4.97 9.53
C GLN A 387 0.45 4.66 9.45
N SER A 388 0.01 3.55 10.04
CA SER A 388 -1.43 3.19 10.08
C SER A 388 -2.26 4.29 10.74
N VAL A 389 -1.77 4.86 11.85
CA VAL A 389 -2.44 5.99 12.53
C VAL A 389 -2.50 7.23 11.64
N ALA A 390 -1.39 7.60 11.01
CA ALA A 390 -1.36 8.73 10.07
C ALA A 390 -2.34 8.52 8.89
N SER A 391 -2.44 7.29 8.38
CA SER A 391 -3.22 6.97 7.19
C SER A 391 -4.73 7.21 7.34
N PHE A 392 -5.31 7.08 8.54
CA PHE A 392 -6.72 7.39 8.79
C PHE A 392 -6.95 8.80 9.34
N ILE A 393 -5.95 9.43 9.95
CA ILE A 393 -6.04 10.84 10.37
C ILE A 393 -6.00 11.76 9.14
N ALA A 394 -5.23 11.40 8.11
CA ALA A 394 -5.05 12.26 6.94
C ALA A 394 -6.37 12.58 6.21
N PRO A 395 -7.24 11.60 5.87
CA PRO A 395 -8.49 11.89 5.17
C PRO A 395 -9.49 12.67 6.03
N LEU A 396 -9.47 12.52 7.36
CA LEU A 396 -10.29 13.30 8.30
C LEU A 396 -9.96 14.79 8.24
N ALA A 397 -8.69 15.15 8.06
CA ALA A 397 -8.26 16.54 7.93
C ALA A 397 -8.39 17.06 6.49
N MET A 398 -7.93 16.28 5.50
CA MET A 398 -7.80 16.72 4.12
C MET A 398 -9.12 16.75 3.36
N SER A 399 -10.06 15.85 3.64
CA SER A 399 -11.33 15.79 2.90
C SER A 399 -12.23 17.00 3.19
N PRO A 400 -12.48 17.39 4.46
CA PRO A 400 -13.23 18.61 4.76
C PRO A 400 -12.54 19.86 4.23
N LEU A 401 -11.20 19.92 4.35
CA LEU A 401 -10.43 21.07 3.89
C LEU A 401 -10.52 21.23 2.36
N THR A 402 -10.39 20.13 1.61
CA THR A 402 -10.56 20.15 0.16
C THR A 402 -11.98 20.56 -0.23
N SER A 403 -12.99 20.00 0.44
CA SER A 403 -14.39 20.37 0.21
C SER A 403 -14.65 21.87 0.43
N LEU A 404 -14.07 22.46 1.48
CA LEU A 404 -14.20 23.89 1.77
C LEU A 404 -13.56 24.75 0.67
N PHE A 405 -12.33 24.45 0.28
CA PHE A 405 -11.58 25.24 -0.72
C PHE A 405 -12.03 25.04 -2.17
N LEU A 406 -12.76 23.96 -2.44
CA LEU A 406 -13.46 23.77 -3.71
C LEU A 406 -14.86 24.40 -3.72
N SER A 407 -15.40 24.78 -2.56
CA SER A 407 -16.71 25.43 -2.46
C SER A 407 -16.65 26.93 -2.73
N SER A 408 -17.81 27.56 -2.97
CA SER A 408 -17.92 29.02 -3.08
C SER A 408 -17.66 29.76 -1.76
N LYS A 409 -17.52 29.05 -0.64
CA LYS A 409 -17.28 29.61 0.71
C LYS A 409 -15.78 29.67 1.06
N ALA A 410 -14.89 29.42 0.11
CA ALA A 410 -13.46 29.44 0.36
C ALA A 410 -12.99 30.85 0.81
N PRO A 411 -12.19 30.95 1.89
CA PRO A 411 -11.74 32.25 2.42
C PRO A 411 -10.79 32.98 1.47
N PHE A 412 -10.09 32.25 0.59
CA PHE A 412 -9.23 32.79 -0.46
C PHE A 412 -9.15 31.80 -1.63
N ASN A 413 -8.74 32.30 -2.80
CA ASN A 413 -8.71 31.53 -4.04
C ASN A 413 -7.47 30.61 -4.10
N CYS A 414 -7.57 29.43 -3.51
CA CYS A 414 -6.55 28.38 -3.61
C CYS A 414 -7.21 27.00 -3.56
N LYS A 415 -7.68 26.49 -4.70
CA LYS A 415 -8.39 25.19 -4.79
C LYS A 415 -7.55 24.01 -4.27
N GLY A 416 -6.23 24.07 -4.41
CA GLY A 416 -5.29 23.03 -3.99
C GLY A 416 -4.75 23.19 -2.57
N PHE A 417 -5.38 24.03 -1.72
CA PHE A 417 -4.84 24.36 -0.40
C PHE A 417 -4.64 23.15 0.52
N SER A 418 -5.50 22.14 0.46
CA SER A 418 -5.31 20.89 1.22
C SER A 418 -4.02 20.16 0.83
N LEU A 419 -3.66 20.16 -0.45
CA LEU A 419 -2.41 19.57 -0.94
C LEU A 419 -1.18 20.38 -0.47
N LEU A 420 -1.33 21.70 -0.32
CA LEU A 420 -0.32 22.54 0.32
C LEU A 420 -0.15 22.19 1.80
N CYS A 421 -1.24 21.99 2.54
CA CYS A 421 -1.16 21.52 3.93
C CYS A 421 -0.48 20.15 4.03
N ALA A 422 -0.74 19.25 3.09
CA ALA A 422 -0.03 17.98 3.00
C ALA A 422 1.48 18.18 2.76
N SER A 423 1.87 19.14 1.91
CA SER A 423 3.29 19.47 1.69
C SER A 423 4.02 19.93 2.97
N ILE A 424 3.34 20.63 3.89
CA ILE A 424 3.91 21.02 5.19
C ILE A 424 4.27 19.78 6.02
N SER A 425 3.43 18.74 5.99
CA SER A 425 3.73 17.47 6.65
C SER A 425 4.97 16.81 6.03
N LEU A 426 5.08 16.82 4.69
CA LEU A 426 6.25 16.29 3.99
C LEU A 426 7.54 17.09 4.29
N ILE A 427 7.44 18.42 4.45
CA ILE A 427 8.56 19.28 4.87
C ILE A 427 9.01 18.91 6.28
N ILE A 428 8.09 18.72 7.22
CA ILE A 428 8.42 18.26 8.58
C ILE A 428 9.15 16.91 8.54
N SER A 429 8.67 15.98 7.69
CA SER A 429 9.33 14.69 7.47
C SER A 429 10.77 14.86 6.96
N LEU A 430 11.00 15.72 5.95
CA LEU A 430 12.33 16.02 5.43
C LEU A 430 13.25 16.63 6.50
N CYS A 431 12.75 17.58 7.30
CA CYS A 431 13.51 18.17 8.41
C CYS A 431 13.99 17.10 9.41
N HIS A 432 13.12 16.15 9.77
CA HIS A 432 13.51 15.06 10.66
C HIS A 432 14.51 14.09 9.99
N ALA A 433 14.38 13.84 8.68
CA ALA A 433 15.28 12.99 7.92
C ALA A 433 16.69 13.60 7.79
N TRP A 434 16.80 14.91 7.55
CA TRP A 434 18.10 15.62 7.52
C TRP A 434 18.86 15.55 8.84
N LEU A 435 18.14 15.59 9.95
CA LEU A 435 18.71 15.51 11.28
C LEU A 435 18.99 14.07 11.74
N LEU A 436 18.77 13.05 10.89
CA LEU A 436 19.21 11.68 11.18
C LEU A 436 20.73 11.64 11.25
N LYS A 437 21.24 11.11 12.35
CA LYS A 437 22.64 10.65 12.44
C LYS A 437 22.59 9.15 12.18
N VAL A 438 22.99 8.76 10.98
CA VAL A 438 23.30 7.36 10.68
C VAL A 438 24.78 7.27 10.99
N ASP A 439 25.16 6.54 12.03
CA ASP A 439 26.57 6.42 12.39
C ASP A 439 27.27 5.67 11.24
N ASP A 440 27.98 6.43 10.40
CA ASP A 440 28.83 5.89 9.35
C ASP A 440 30.13 5.36 9.98
N SER A 441 30.09 4.18 10.59
CA SER A 441 31.24 3.24 10.68
C SER A 441 30.98 2.05 11.63
N PRO A 442 31.40 0.83 11.27
CA PRO A 442 31.73 -0.20 12.23
C PRO A 442 33.13 0.10 12.78
N THR A 443 33.28 1.07 13.67
CA THR A 443 34.54 1.21 14.43
C THR A 443 34.55 0.19 15.56
N ASN A 444 35.35 -0.86 15.35
CA ASN A 444 36.02 -1.70 16.35
C ASN A 444 35.66 -1.38 17.81
N HIS A 445 34.76 -2.16 18.40
CA HIS A 445 34.87 -2.46 19.82
C HIS A 445 36.00 -3.48 19.99
N THR A 446 37.24 -2.99 19.98
CA THR A 446 38.35 -3.67 20.66
C THR A 446 38.20 -3.40 22.14
N ASP A 447 38.13 -4.50 22.89
CA ASP A 447 38.42 -4.68 24.31
C ASP A 447 37.62 -3.87 25.34
N ASP A 448 36.64 -4.55 25.95
CA ASP A 448 36.80 -4.79 27.39
C ASP A 448 36.34 -6.20 27.75
N ASN A 449 37.22 -6.91 28.46
CA ASN A 449 37.04 -8.26 28.95
C ASN A 449 35.93 -8.31 30.01
N SER A 450 34.99 -9.25 29.91
CA SER A 450 34.66 -10.18 31.02
C SER A 450 33.50 -11.13 30.67
N GLU A 451 33.73 -12.39 31.01
CA GLU A 451 32.77 -13.49 31.17
C GLU A 451 32.31 -14.23 29.90
N GLN A 452 33.19 -15.14 29.48
CA GLN A 452 32.78 -16.47 29.05
C GLN A 452 31.74 -17.04 30.03
N ILE A 453 30.51 -17.26 29.56
CA ILE A 453 29.64 -18.28 30.12
C ILE A 453 29.29 -19.23 28.99
N GLU A 454 29.75 -20.46 29.18
CA GLU A 454 29.63 -21.62 28.33
C GLU A 454 28.21 -21.83 27.81
N ALA A 455 28.07 -22.05 26.51
CA ALA A 455 26.94 -22.78 25.96
C ALA A 455 27.17 -24.27 26.21
N PRO A 456 26.26 -25.00 26.90
CA PRO A 456 26.24 -26.43 26.78
C PRO A 456 25.56 -26.78 25.47
N LEU A 457 26.35 -27.36 24.56
CA LEU A 457 25.90 -28.39 23.64
C LEU A 457 24.92 -29.33 24.35
N LEU A 458 23.84 -29.73 23.66
CA LEU A 458 23.44 -31.15 23.53
C LEU A 458 22.16 -31.30 22.69
N SER A 459 22.31 -32.15 21.67
CA SER A 459 21.37 -33.16 21.11
C SER A 459 19.96 -32.75 20.70
#